data_AF-A0A519S4L8-F1
#
_entry.id   AF-A0A519S4L8-F1
#
_cell.length_a   1.000
_cell.length_b   1.000
_cell.length_c   1.000
_cell.angle_alpha   90.00
_cell.angle_beta   90.00
_cell.angle_gamma   90.00
#
_symmetry.space_group_name_H-M   'P 1'
#
loop_
_entity.id
_entity.type
_entity.pdbx_description
1 polymer ?
#
loop_
_entity_poly.entity_id
_entity_poly.type
_entity_poly.pdbx_seq_one_letter_code
_entity_poly.pdbx_strand_id
1 'polypeptide(L)'
;MKSEIKIRFTGKGLVVLFLMIIASTATIKAQKIIDQGVLTYDISYDLNDDQKKTIDVEKLPSVSKVKFSGPLSKVEIDMGLATLKMTVDGPGRSAILLVDAPLFQKQYATKFTKEDLDKQGGNLTFKDFKAT
;
A
#
# COMPACT_ATOMS: atom_id res chain seq x y z
N MET A 1 -54.54 -10.97 -1.22
CA MET A 1 -54.14 -11.98 -0.22
C MET A 1 -52.85 -11.51 0.43
N LYS A 2 -52.86 -11.26 1.75
CA LYS A 2 -51.69 -10.82 2.53
C LYS A 2 -51.21 -12.03 3.32
N SER A 3 -50.05 -12.60 3.00
CA SER A 3 -49.49 -13.70 3.78
C SER A 3 -48.63 -13.12 4.91
N GLU A 4 -49.04 -13.38 6.15
CA GLU A 4 -48.21 -13.11 7.32
C GLU A 4 -47.40 -14.35 7.66
N ILE A 5 -46.08 -14.27 7.52
CA ILE A 5 -45.16 -15.32 7.97
C ILE A 5 -44.91 -15.11 9.47
N LYS A 6 -45.61 -15.87 10.32
CA LYS A 6 -45.34 -15.93 11.75
C LYS A 6 -44.21 -16.90 12.04
N ILE A 7 -43.00 -16.39 12.24
CA ILE A 7 -41.85 -17.16 12.72
C ILE A 7 -41.98 -17.29 14.25
N ARG A 8 -42.29 -18.49 14.75
CA ARG A 8 -42.23 -18.80 16.20
C ARG A 8 -40.82 -19.26 16.56
N PHE A 9 -40.11 -18.46 17.35
CA PHE A 9 -38.83 -18.86 17.94
C PHE A 9 -39.08 -19.57 19.28
N THR A 10 -38.80 -20.86 19.34
CA THR A 10 -38.71 -21.62 20.60
C THR A 10 -37.41 -21.22 21.30
N GLY A 11 -37.39 -21.10 22.64
CA GLY A 11 -36.26 -20.51 23.40
C GLY A 11 -34.86 -21.06 23.08
N LYS A 12 -34.74 -22.29 22.57
CA LYS A 12 -33.48 -22.89 22.08
C LYS A 12 -33.01 -22.30 20.74
N GLY A 13 -33.92 -21.97 19.82
CA GLY A 13 -33.60 -21.37 18.51
C GLY A 13 -33.14 -19.91 18.62
N LEU A 14 -33.64 -19.18 19.62
CA LEU A 14 -33.19 -17.82 19.92
C LEU A 14 -31.72 -17.82 20.40
N VAL A 15 -31.35 -18.77 21.27
CA VAL A 15 -29.97 -18.92 21.77
C VAL A 15 -28.99 -19.27 20.66
N VAL A 16 -29.38 -20.15 19.73
CA VAL A 16 -28.54 -20.51 18.56
C VAL A 16 -28.33 -19.31 17.63
N LEU A 17 -29.37 -18.49 17.42
CA LEU A 17 -29.25 -17.27 16.62
C LEU A 17 -28.34 -16.22 17.27
N PHE A 18 -28.47 -16.01 18.58
CA PHE A 18 -27.57 -15.13 19.33
C PHE A 18 -26.13 -15.62 19.30
N LEU A 19 -25.89 -16.92 19.46
CA LEU A 19 -24.55 -17.51 19.36
C LEU A 19 -23.94 -17.31 17.97
N MET A 20 -24.72 -17.41 16.89
CA MET A 20 -24.22 -17.13 15.53
C MET A 20 -23.85 -15.65 15.34
N ILE A 21 -24.64 -14.71 15.85
CA ILE A 21 -24.37 -13.27 15.74
C ILE A 21 -23.14 -12.87 16.56
N ILE A 22 -22.97 -13.44 17.75
CA ILE A 22 -21.80 -13.19 18.60
C ILE A 22 -20.55 -13.82 17.99
N ALA A 23 -20.66 -15.04 17.44
CA ALA A 23 -19.55 -15.70 16.75
C ALA A 23 -19.12 -14.95 15.46
N SER A 24 -20.07 -14.41 14.69
CA SER A 24 -19.76 -13.65 13.47
C SER A 24 -19.21 -12.25 13.72
N THR A 25 -19.55 -11.62 14.85
CA THR A 25 -18.97 -10.31 15.23
C THR A 25 -17.59 -10.45 15.88
N ALA A 26 -17.29 -11.59 16.50
CA ALA A 26 -15.97 -11.89 17.05
C ALA A 26 -14.89 -12.08 15.96
N THR A 27 -15.25 -12.65 14.81
CA THR A 27 -14.30 -12.86 13.70
C THR A 27 -13.88 -11.56 13.01
N ILE A 28 -14.71 -10.51 13.03
CA ILE A 28 -14.37 -9.19 12.45
C ILE A 28 -13.23 -8.50 13.23
N LYS A 29 -13.13 -8.72 14.55
CA LYS A 29 -12.08 -8.12 15.39
C LYS A 29 -10.79 -8.93 15.48
N ALA A 30 -10.73 -10.12 14.85
CA ALA A 30 -9.55 -10.97 14.86
C ALA A 30 -8.58 -10.69 13.70
N GLN A 31 -8.97 -9.84 12.73
CA GLN A 31 -8.06 -9.43 11.68
C GLN A 31 -7.01 -8.48 12.26
N LYS A 32 -5.78 -8.97 12.39
CA LYS A 32 -4.64 -8.18 12.86
C LYS A 32 -4.51 -6.94 11.98
N ILE A 33 -4.87 -5.78 12.52
CA ILE A 33 -4.67 -4.50 11.85
C ILE A 33 -3.18 -4.19 11.96
N ILE A 34 -2.48 -4.20 10.82
CA ILE A 34 -1.09 -3.76 10.73
C ILE A 34 -1.13 -2.28 10.37
N ASP A 35 -0.95 -1.43 11.37
CA ASP A 35 -0.99 0.03 11.24
C ASP A 35 0.37 0.63 10.89
N GLN A 36 1.46 -0.08 11.18
CA GLN A 36 2.82 0.35 10.88
C GLN A 36 3.72 -0.82 10.53
N GLY A 37 4.74 -0.55 9.73
CA GLY A 37 5.72 -1.56 9.33
C GLY A 37 6.70 -1.08 8.28
N VAL A 38 7.58 -2.00 7.89
CA VAL A 38 8.55 -1.80 6.80
C VAL A 38 8.40 -2.95 5.82
N LEU A 39 8.13 -2.62 4.57
CA LEU A 39 8.17 -3.54 3.44
C LEU A 39 9.53 -3.33 2.76
N THR A 40 10.30 -4.41 2.62
CA THR A 40 11.57 -4.41 1.90
C THR A 40 11.35 -5.21 0.62
N TYR A 41 11.56 -4.56 -0.52
CA TYR A 41 11.44 -5.17 -1.84
C TYR A 41 12.82 -5.31 -2.46
N ASP A 42 13.20 -6.52 -2.82
CA ASP A 42 14.37 -6.76 -3.66
C ASP A 42 14.02 -6.43 -5.11
N ILE A 43 14.90 -5.71 -5.79
CA ILE A 43 14.74 -5.30 -7.18
C ILE A 43 15.73 -6.09 -8.02
N SER A 44 15.19 -6.84 -8.99
CA SER A 44 15.99 -7.53 -10.01
C SER A 44 15.77 -6.85 -11.36
N TYR A 45 16.87 -6.61 -12.08
CA TYR A 45 16.86 -5.98 -13.39
C TYR A 45 17.17 -7.00 -14.46
N ASP A 46 16.21 -7.27 -15.34
CA ASP A 46 16.43 -8.06 -16.55
C ASP A 46 16.81 -7.11 -17.69
N LEU A 47 18.12 -6.94 -17.90
CA LEU A 47 18.67 -6.04 -18.92
C LEU A 47 19.14 -6.84 -20.14
N ASN A 48 18.87 -6.32 -21.33
CA ASN A 48 19.40 -6.89 -22.57
C ASN A 48 20.90 -6.56 -22.77
N ASP A 49 21.55 -7.23 -23.71
CA ASP A 49 23.00 -7.13 -23.91
C ASP A 49 23.48 -5.73 -24.32
N ASP A 50 22.63 -4.93 -24.97
CA ASP A 50 22.98 -3.55 -25.34
C ASP A 50 22.82 -2.58 -24.15
N GLN A 51 21.84 -2.83 -23.28
CA GLN A 51 21.66 -2.09 -22.03
C GLN A 51 22.79 -2.36 -21.05
N LYS A 52 23.26 -3.62 -20.94
CA LYS A 52 24.39 -3.99 -20.07
C LYS A 52 25.72 -3.31 -20.44
N LYS A 53 25.90 -2.91 -21.70
CA LYS A 53 27.11 -2.17 -22.15
C LYS A 53 27.13 -0.71 -21.69
N THR A 54 25.96 -0.16 -21.36
CA THR A 54 25.80 1.27 -21.06
C THR A 54 25.42 1.51 -19.60
N ILE A 55 24.73 0.55 -18.98
CA ILE A 55 24.20 0.62 -17.62
C ILE A 55 25.08 -0.22 -16.71
N ASP A 56 25.67 0.44 -15.72
CA ASP A 56 26.38 -0.23 -14.64
C ASP A 56 25.36 -0.78 -13.62
N VAL A 57 25.13 -2.08 -13.68
CA VAL A 57 24.12 -2.79 -12.86
C VAL A 57 24.46 -2.71 -11.36
N GLU A 58 25.74 -2.62 -11.02
CA GLU A 58 26.19 -2.52 -9.61
C GLU A 58 25.81 -1.19 -8.97
N LYS A 59 25.51 -0.17 -9.78
CA LYS A 59 25.07 1.15 -9.33
C LYS A 59 23.55 1.30 -9.30
N LEU A 60 22.80 0.28 -9.75
CA LEU A 60 21.35 0.30 -9.67
C LEU A 60 20.89 -0.08 -8.25
N PRO A 61 19.81 0.55 -7.75
CA PRO A 61 19.23 0.18 -6.46
C PRO A 61 18.77 -1.28 -6.46
N SER A 62 19.35 -2.11 -5.61
CA SER A 62 18.93 -3.51 -5.45
C SER A 62 17.79 -3.68 -4.45
N VAL A 63 17.49 -2.66 -3.64
CA VAL A 63 16.48 -2.73 -2.58
C VAL A 63 15.68 -1.43 -2.50
N SER A 64 14.35 -1.55 -2.40
CA SER A 64 13.44 -0.47 -2.05
C SER A 64 12.79 -0.72 -0.70
N LYS A 65 12.81 0.28 0.17
CA LYS A 65 12.18 0.20 1.50
C LYS A 65 10.97 1.12 1.55
N VAL A 66 9.82 0.54 1.89
CA VAL A 66 8.57 1.27 2.12
C VAL A 66 8.20 1.16 3.58
N LYS A 67 8.32 2.27 4.31
CA LYS A 67 7.86 2.39 5.69
C LYS A 67 6.44 2.93 5.68
N PHE A 68 5.51 2.30 6.38
CA PHE A 68 4.15 2.82 6.51
C PHE A 68 3.80 3.04 7.98
N SER A 69 3.00 4.07 8.24
CA SER A 69 2.50 4.43 9.55
C SER A 69 1.15 5.12 9.38
N GLY A 70 0.08 4.37 9.68
CA GLY A 70 -1.30 4.78 9.47
C GLY A 70 -1.56 5.21 8.02
N PRO A 71 -2.05 6.45 7.79
CA PRO A 71 -2.37 6.94 6.45
C PRO A 71 -1.13 7.35 5.61
N LEU A 72 0.05 7.38 6.23
CA LEU A 72 1.29 7.81 5.59
C LEU A 72 2.14 6.61 5.17
N SER A 73 2.72 6.70 3.98
CA SER A 73 3.78 5.82 3.54
C SER A 73 5.01 6.62 3.12
N LYS A 74 6.19 6.06 3.34
CA LYS A 74 7.47 6.63 2.97
C LYS A 74 8.27 5.59 2.20
N VAL A 75 8.54 5.89 0.94
CA VAL A 75 9.42 5.11 0.08
C VAL A 75 10.80 5.74 0.11
N GLU A 76 11.82 4.92 0.35
CA GLU A 76 13.22 5.33 0.33
C GLU A 76 13.99 4.44 -0.66
N ILE A 77 14.61 5.09 -1.64
CA ILE A 77 15.41 4.45 -2.68
C ILE A 77 16.79 5.09 -2.64
N ASP A 78 17.82 4.26 -2.46
CA ASP A 78 19.21 4.68 -2.54
C ASP A 78 19.71 4.47 -3.97
N MET A 79 20.01 5.56 -4.67
CA MET A 79 20.54 5.55 -6.03
C MET A 79 22.08 5.63 -6.04
N GLY A 80 22.74 5.50 -4.89
CA GLY A 80 24.19 5.62 -4.70
C GLY A 80 24.70 7.06 -4.75
N LEU A 81 24.38 7.81 -5.80
CA LEU A 81 24.76 9.22 -5.96
C LEU A 81 23.78 10.20 -5.30
N ALA A 82 22.55 9.74 -5.07
CA ALA A 82 21.49 10.50 -4.42
C ALA A 82 20.52 9.56 -3.71
N THR A 83 19.89 10.04 -2.63
CA THR A 83 18.81 9.32 -1.96
C THR A 83 17.48 9.96 -2.31
N LEU A 84 16.54 9.14 -2.78
CA LEU A 84 15.15 9.54 -3.05
C LEU A 84 14.28 9.14 -1.85
N LYS A 85 13.59 10.12 -1.27
CA LYS A 85 12.63 9.90 -0.19
C LYS A 85 11.28 10.47 -0.60
N MET A 86 10.33 9.61 -0.93
CA MET A 86 8.96 10.00 -1.24
C MET A 86 8.07 9.70 -0.04
N THR A 87 7.35 10.71 0.46
CA THR A 87 6.31 10.53 1.48
C THR A 87 4.96 10.77 0.84
N VAL A 88 4.03 9.84 1.01
CA VAL A 88 2.68 9.88 0.43
C VAL A 88 1.66 9.88 1.56
N ASP A 89 0.73 10.81 1.48
CA ASP A 89 -0.51 10.83 2.26
C ASP A 89 -1.63 10.27 1.40
N GLY A 90 -2.06 9.04 1.71
CA GLY A 90 -3.10 8.34 0.97
C GLY A 90 -4.45 9.08 1.03
N PRO A 91 -5.01 9.35 2.22
CA PRO A 91 -6.25 10.12 2.38
C PRO A 91 -6.17 11.53 1.80
N GLY A 92 -5.09 12.25 2.03
CA GLY A 92 -4.91 13.61 1.51
C GLY A 92 -4.56 13.67 0.01
N ARG A 93 -4.30 12.51 -0.63
CA ARG A 93 -3.85 12.39 -2.03
C ARG A 93 -2.77 13.42 -2.36
N SER A 94 -1.76 13.46 -1.51
CA SER A 94 -0.63 14.37 -1.67
C SER A 94 0.67 13.61 -1.45
N ALA A 95 1.74 14.07 -2.07
CA ALA A 95 3.06 13.49 -1.86
C ALA A 95 4.13 14.57 -1.81
N ILE A 96 5.23 14.26 -1.12
CA ILE A 96 6.44 15.06 -1.10
C ILE A 96 7.59 14.16 -1.53
N LEU A 97 8.29 14.52 -2.59
CA LEU A 97 9.53 13.90 -3.01
C LEU A 97 10.70 14.77 -2.57
N LEU A 98 11.63 14.14 -1.86
CA LEU A 98 12.91 14.72 -1.49
C LEU A 98 14.00 13.99 -2.26
N VAL A 99 14.86 14.76 -2.91
CA VAL A 99 16.07 14.27 -3.58
C VAL A 99 17.25 14.87 -2.87
N ASP A 100 18.06 14.03 -2.25
CA ASP A 100 19.26 14.42 -1.51
C ASP A 100 20.49 13.93 -2.27
N ALA A 101 21.28 14.87 -2.82
CA ALA A 101 22.47 14.59 -3.61
C ALA A 101 23.71 15.12 -2.88
N PRO A 102 24.29 14.32 -1.95
CA PRO A 102 25.31 14.80 -1.00
C PRO A 102 26.62 15.21 -1.69
N LEU A 103 27.00 14.54 -2.78
CA LEU A 103 28.19 14.86 -3.57
C LEU A 103 28.15 16.28 -4.15
N PHE A 104 26.95 16.76 -4.48
CA PHE A 104 26.76 18.09 -5.04
C PHE A 104 26.28 19.11 -4.00
N GLN A 105 26.09 18.68 -2.75
CA GLN A 105 25.50 19.48 -1.66
C GLN A 105 24.15 20.11 -2.07
N LYS A 106 23.38 19.40 -2.90
CA LYS A 106 22.08 19.88 -3.38
C LYS A 106 20.97 19.02 -2.82
N GLN A 107 19.95 19.69 -2.32
CA GLN A 107 18.72 19.06 -1.88
C GLN A 107 17.55 19.68 -2.65
N TYR A 108 16.67 18.83 -3.18
CA TYR A 108 15.47 19.24 -3.86
C TYR A 108 14.25 18.68 -3.14
N ALA A 109 13.19 19.47 -3.07
CA ALA A 109 11.92 19.04 -2.52
C ALA A 109 10.81 19.49 -3.45
N THR A 110 9.97 18.56 -3.86
CA THR A 110 8.79 18.85 -4.69
C THR A 110 7.56 18.26 -4.02
N LYS A 111 6.51 19.08 -3.94
CA LYS A 111 5.18 18.65 -3.51
C LYS A 111 4.34 18.30 -4.73
N PHE A 112 3.67 17.17 -4.69
CA PHE A 112 2.71 16.74 -5.70
C PHE A 112 1.29 16.95 -5.19
N THR A 113 0.45 17.49 -6.07
CA THR A 113 -0.99 17.56 -5.84
C THR A 113 -1.66 16.26 -6.26
N LYS A 114 -2.97 16.16 -5.98
CA LYS A 114 -3.79 15.05 -6.43
C LYS A 114 -3.77 14.90 -7.95
N GLU A 115 -3.84 16.00 -8.71
CA GLU A 115 -3.82 15.94 -10.18
C GLU A 115 -2.49 15.40 -10.71
N ASP A 116 -1.38 15.72 -10.05
CA ASP A 116 -0.06 15.21 -10.43
C ASP A 116 0.07 13.70 -10.17
N LEU A 117 -0.47 13.25 -9.03
CA LEU A 117 -0.49 11.83 -8.66
C LEU A 117 -1.39 11.01 -9.58
N ASP A 118 -2.56 11.54 -9.96
CA ASP A 118 -3.48 10.86 -10.87
C ASP A 118 -2.87 10.70 -12.28
N LYS A 119 -1.99 11.63 -12.72
CA LYS A 119 -1.22 11.50 -13.96
C LYS A 119 -0.09 10.46 -13.87
N GLN A 120 0.54 10.33 -12.71
CA GLN A 120 1.66 9.40 -12.50
C GLN A 120 1.21 7.96 -12.21
N GLY A 121 0.07 7.79 -11.53
CA GLY A 121 -0.40 6.48 -11.10
C GLY A 121 -0.69 5.52 -12.25
N GLY A 122 -0.89 6.05 -13.47
CA GLY A 122 -1.39 5.26 -14.59
C GLY A 122 -2.77 4.68 -14.28
N ASN A 123 -3.47 4.21 -15.32
CA ASN A 123 -4.78 3.59 -15.13
C ASN A 123 -4.58 2.15 -14.59
N LEU A 124 -4.11 2.00 -13.35
CA LEU A 124 -3.95 0.71 -12.66
C LEU A 124 -5.32 0.09 -12.45
N THR A 125 -5.79 -0.64 -13.48
CA THR A 125 -6.98 -1.47 -13.40
C THR A 125 -6.56 -2.81 -12.83
N PHE A 126 -6.92 -3.06 -11.58
CA PHE A 126 -6.82 -4.38 -10.98
C PHE A 126 -7.90 -5.27 -11.61
N LYS A 127 -7.55 -6.00 -12.66
CA LYS A 127 -8.40 -7.11 -13.12
C LYS A 127 -8.32 -8.24 -12.09
N ASP A 128 -9.46 -8.80 -11.73
CA ASP A 128 -9.60 -9.99 -10.90
C ASP A 128 -9.19 -9.86 -9.42
N PHE A 129 -9.16 -8.65 -8.85
CA PHE A 129 -9.00 -8.49 -7.41
C PHE A 129 -10.25 -9.02 -6.68
N LYS A 130 -10.12 -10.19 -6.04
CA LYS A 130 -11.09 -10.70 -5.07
C LYS A 130 -10.60 -10.32 -3.68
N ALA A 131 -11.27 -9.35 -3.06
CA ALA A 131 -11.11 -9.10 -1.64
C ALA A 131 -11.53 -10.35 -0.87
N THR A 132 -10.60 -10.99 -0.16
CA THR A 132 -10.90 -12.01 0.86
C THR A 132 -11.33 -11.37 2.16
#